data_AF-G9FFI6-F1
#
_entry.id   AF-G9FFI6-F1
#
_cell.length_a   1.000
_cell.length_b   1.000
_cell.length_c   1.000
_cell.angle_alpha   90.00
_cell.angle_beta   90.00
_cell.angle_gamma   90.00
#
_symmetry.space_group_name_H-M   'P 1'
#
loop_
_entity.id
_entity.type
_entity.pdbx_description
1 polymer ?
#
loop_
_entity_poly.entity_id
_entity_poly.type
_entity_poly.pdbx_seq_one_letter_code
_entity_poly.pdbx_strand_id
1 'polypeptide(L)'
;MKTKKVVVGALAAMLSLSVCSLAPVVAAGETVQISVGKTNAEAGAEFSVDVSLADIPSSGIQALDFAVTYDSKVLTITKVEQGALVNKSAETADKSAALPPLFESSINSTEGFVSMIWSTSTDDASYWLKGDGVFCTIKGTVASGATSGAVADLKIVPINRETYAGSGSPNGDIGCGYEKDGKPVKLATSVDNGSVTVGKVVTTTEKPTEKIVRGDVNCDGTVDMGDAVLIMQSLANPNKYGLNGSDSKHITEQGKLNGDVDEEVKGLTSNDALKIQKYLLKLISEL
;
A
#
# COMPACT_ATOMS: atom_id res chain seq x y z
N MET A 1 -33.28 -9.09 -29.96
CA MET A 1 -32.56 -8.63 -28.75
C MET A 1 -31.43 -9.59 -28.46
N LYS A 2 -30.18 -9.19 -28.73
CA LYS A 2 -28.98 -9.99 -28.42
C LYS A 2 -28.24 -9.28 -27.28
N THR A 3 -28.30 -9.86 -26.09
CA THR A 3 -27.60 -9.37 -24.90
C THR A 3 -26.09 -9.57 -25.08
N LYS A 4 -25.35 -8.46 -25.24
CA LYS A 4 -23.89 -8.48 -25.18
C LYS A 4 -23.49 -8.66 -23.71
N LYS A 5 -22.88 -9.80 -23.40
CA LYS A 5 -22.20 -10.02 -22.11
C LYS A 5 -21.03 -9.03 -22.02
N VAL A 6 -21.13 -8.07 -21.11
CA VAL A 6 -20.00 -7.22 -20.72
C VAL A 6 -19.11 -8.07 -19.82
N VAL A 7 -17.96 -8.48 -20.34
CA VAL A 7 -16.86 -9.02 -19.54
C VAL A 7 -16.27 -7.84 -18.79
N VAL A 8 -16.62 -7.68 -17.52
CA VAL A 8 -15.95 -6.72 -16.63
C VAL A 8 -14.60 -7.35 -16.29
N GLY A 9 -13.54 -6.85 -16.93
CA GLY A 9 -12.18 -7.19 -16.54
C GLY A 9 -11.93 -6.63 -15.14
N ALA A 10 -11.64 -7.52 -14.20
CA ALA A 10 -11.19 -7.16 -12.86
C ALA A 10 -9.84 -6.44 -12.95
N LEU A 11 -9.87 -5.11 -13.00
CA LEU A 11 -8.72 -4.27 -12.68
C LEU A 11 -8.56 -4.29 -11.16
N ALA A 12 -7.88 -5.30 -10.64
CA ALA A 12 -7.29 -5.24 -9.31
C ALA A 12 -6.18 -4.17 -9.38
N ALA A 13 -6.55 -2.92 -9.10
CA ALA A 13 -5.59 -1.85 -8.91
C ALA A 13 -4.76 -2.20 -7.66
N MET A 14 -3.54 -2.73 -7.88
CA MET A 14 -2.53 -2.89 -6.84
C MET A 14 -2.10 -1.50 -6.36
N LEU A 15 -2.90 -0.91 -5.47
CA LEU A 15 -2.46 0.15 -4.58
C LEU A 15 -1.54 -0.49 -3.56
N SER A 16 -0.27 -0.67 -3.96
CA SER A 16 0.87 -0.81 -3.05
C SER A 16 0.96 0.48 -2.24
N LEU A 17 0.14 0.59 -1.20
CA LEU A 17 0.18 1.69 -0.25
C LEU A 17 1.51 1.62 0.49
N SER A 18 2.29 2.68 0.28
CA SER A 18 3.38 3.18 1.11
C SER A 18 3.41 2.55 2.50
N VAL A 19 4.50 1.83 2.79
CA VAL A 19 4.98 1.58 4.15
C VAL A 19 5.26 2.95 4.80
N CYS A 20 4.23 3.56 5.38
CA CYS A 20 4.42 4.64 6.34
C CYS A 20 5.05 4.01 7.59
N SER A 21 6.37 4.22 7.74
CA SER A 21 7.15 3.85 8.91
C SER A 21 6.71 4.64 10.14
N LEU A 22 5.64 4.21 10.78
CA LEU A 22 5.33 4.62 12.15
C LEU A 22 5.84 3.55 13.10
N ALA A 23 7.15 3.54 13.32
CA ALA A 23 7.73 2.80 14.43
C ALA A 23 7.54 3.59 15.73
N PRO A 24 6.88 3.05 16.77
CA PRO A 24 7.07 3.57 18.12
C PRO A 24 8.55 3.41 18.49
N VAL A 25 9.12 4.45 19.10
CA VAL A 25 10.49 4.42 19.64
C VAL A 25 10.54 3.37 20.75
N VAL A 26 11.12 2.21 20.46
CA VAL A 26 11.46 1.19 21.44
C VAL A 26 12.98 0.99 21.44
N ALA A 27 13.54 0.80 22.63
CA ALA A 27 14.99 0.73 22.88
C ALA A 27 15.69 -0.39 22.09
N ALA A 28 17.00 -0.19 21.85
CA ALA A 28 17.88 -1.02 21.03
C ALA A 28 17.74 -2.55 21.26
N GLY A 29 17.06 -3.18 20.33
CA GLY A 29 17.02 -4.61 20.04
C GLY A 29 16.63 -4.77 18.57
N GLU A 30 17.27 -5.69 17.86
CA GLU A 30 16.99 -6.00 16.45
C GLU A 30 15.51 -6.44 16.28
N THR A 31 14.64 -5.51 15.88
CA THR A 31 13.20 -5.73 15.72
C THR A 31 12.84 -5.73 14.25
N VAL A 32 12.33 -6.85 13.75
CA VAL A 32 11.85 -6.99 12.37
C VAL A 32 10.40 -6.53 12.30
N GLN A 33 10.08 -5.63 11.38
CA GLN A 33 8.71 -5.21 11.10
C GLN A 33 8.07 -6.17 10.10
N ILE A 34 6.85 -6.63 10.39
CA ILE A 34 6.03 -7.46 9.50
C ILE A 34 4.74 -6.70 9.22
N SER A 35 4.43 -6.42 7.96
CA SER A 35 3.21 -5.69 7.59
C SER A 35 2.39 -6.44 6.54
N VAL A 36 1.06 -6.34 6.64
CA VAL A 36 0.14 -6.77 5.58
C VAL A 36 -0.50 -5.53 4.95
N GLY A 37 -0.50 -5.47 3.62
CA GLY A 37 -1.08 -4.38 2.87
C GLY A 37 -2.59 -4.21 3.09
N LYS A 38 -3.09 -3.03 2.73
CA LYS A 38 -4.52 -2.69 2.75
C LYS A 38 -5.00 -2.52 1.32
N THR A 39 -6.18 -3.04 1.01
CA THR A 39 -6.75 -2.93 -0.34
C THR A 39 -8.27 -2.80 -0.29
N ASN A 40 -8.86 -2.42 -1.41
CA ASN A 40 -10.30 -2.35 -1.60
C ASN A 40 -10.71 -3.35 -2.69
N ALA A 41 -11.81 -4.06 -2.49
CA ALA A 41 -12.35 -4.97 -3.48
C ALA A 41 -13.88 -5.02 -3.42
N GLU A 42 -14.53 -5.09 -4.58
CA GLU A 42 -15.99 -5.24 -4.66
C GLU A 42 -16.42 -6.63 -4.17
N ALA A 43 -17.67 -6.74 -3.70
CA ALA A 43 -18.23 -8.04 -3.33
C ALA A 43 -18.19 -9.01 -4.53
N GLY A 44 -17.66 -10.21 -4.31
CA GLY A 44 -17.45 -11.21 -5.37
C GLY A 44 -16.19 -11.01 -6.21
N ALA A 45 -15.43 -9.92 -6.01
CA ALA A 45 -14.18 -9.67 -6.73
C ALA A 45 -12.96 -10.27 -6.02
N GLU A 46 -11.90 -10.49 -6.80
CA GLU A 46 -10.59 -10.88 -6.27
C GLU A 46 -9.89 -9.70 -5.60
N PHE A 47 -9.06 -10.00 -4.60
CA PHE A 47 -8.14 -9.05 -3.97
C PHE A 47 -6.73 -9.62 -3.89
N SER A 48 -5.75 -8.74 -3.76
CA SER A 48 -4.34 -9.07 -3.56
C SER A 48 -3.75 -8.10 -2.54
N VAL A 49 -2.99 -8.63 -1.59
CA VAL A 49 -2.26 -7.83 -0.59
C VAL A 49 -0.86 -8.40 -0.39
N ASP A 50 0.13 -7.52 -0.30
CA ASP A 50 1.50 -7.91 -0.03
C ASP A 50 1.73 -8.05 1.48
N VAL A 51 2.56 -9.01 1.85
CA VAL A 51 3.13 -9.15 3.18
C VAL A 51 4.60 -8.77 3.07
N SER A 52 5.01 -7.73 3.78
CA SER A 52 6.34 -7.14 3.68
C SER A 52 7.12 -7.27 4.98
N LEU A 53 8.44 -7.39 4.86
CA LEU A 53 9.38 -7.30 5.97
C LEU A 53 10.21 -6.04 5.83
N ALA A 54 10.44 -5.35 6.94
CA ALA A 54 11.34 -4.20 7.01
C ALA A 54 12.20 -4.25 8.28
N ASP A 55 13.26 -3.45 8.29
CA ASP A 55 14.25 -3.40 9.36
C ASP A 55 14.89 -4.77 9.64
N ILE A 56 15.10 -5.57 8.58
CA ILE A 56 15.82 -6.85 8.74
C ILE A 56 17.27 -6.57 9.16
N PRO A 57 17.73 -7.08 10.31
CA PRO A 57 19.08 -6.84 10.79
C PRO A 57 20.13 -7.36 9.82
N SER A 58 21.35 -6.82 9.89
CA SER A 58 22.45 -7.30 9.05
C SER A 58 22.81 -8.78 9.28
N SER A 59 22.44 -9.36 10.43
CA SER A 59 22.54 -10.81 10.68
C SER A 59 21.62 -11.63 9.78
N GLY A 60 20.51 -11.06 9.31
CA GLY A 60 19.49 -11.72 8.48
C GLY A 60 18.57 -12.63 9.28
N ILE A 61 17.64 -13.26 8.56
CA ILE A 61 16.68 -14.22 9.11
C ILE A 61 16.87 -15.55 8.39
N GLN A 62 17.11 -16.61 9.15
CA GLN A 62 17.26 -18.00 8.66
C GLN A 62 15.95 -18.81 8.82
N ALA A 63 15.07 -18.39 9.75
CA ALA A 63 13.75 -18.99 9.95
C ALA A 63 12.71 -17.92 10.33
N LEU A 64 11.55 -17.97 9.67
CA LEU A 64 10.39 -17.12 9.91
C LEU A 64 9.11 -17.95 9.85
N ASP A 65 8.28 -17.91 10.90
CA ASP A 65 6.94 -18.51 10.91
C ASP A 65 5.89 -17.56 11.51
N PHE A 66 4.76 -17.41 10.83
CA PHE A 66 3.59 -16.69 11.35
C PHE A 66 2.33 -17.08 10.57
N ALA A 67 1.17 -16.63 11.06
CA ALA A 67 -0.08 -16.76 10.35
C ALA A 67 -0.75 -15.40 10.13
N VAL A 68 -1.57 -15.31 9.11
CA VAL A 68 -2.54 -14.23 8.91
C VAL A 68 -3.94 -14.81 9.09
N THR A 69 -4.68 -14.28 10.05
CA THR A 69 -6.09 -14.63 10.30
C THR A 69 -7.01 -13.63 9.63
N TYR A 70 -8.19 -14.10 9.23
CA TYR A 70 -9.21 -13.33 8.52
C TYR A 70 -10.61 -13.87 8.81
N ASP A 71 -11.65 -13.06 8.57
CA ASP A 71 -13.03 -13.54 8.64
C ASP A 71 -13.37 -14.37 7.39
N SER A 72 -13.44 -15.70 7.54
CA SER A 72 -13.77 -16.64 6.46
C SER A 72 -15.20 -16.50 5.91
N LYS A 73 -16.07 -15.74 6.58
CA LYS A 73 -17.41 -15.40 6.05
C LYS A 73 -17.36 -14.23 5.07
N VAL A 74 -16.32 -13.40 5.13
CA VAL A 74 -16.16 -12.21 4.28
C VAL A 74 -15.10 -12.42 3.21
N LEU A 75 -13.99 -13.10 3.53
CA LEU A 75 -12.89 -13.33 2.61
C LEU A 75 -12.62 -14.83 2.45
N THR A 76 -12.23 -15.23 1.25
CA THR A 76 -11.66 -16.55 0.98
C THR A 76 -10.26 -16.37 0.42
N ILE A 77 -9.22 -16.73 1.17
CA ILE A 77 -7.86 -16.79 0.63
C ILE A 77 -7.74 -18.05 -0.22
N THR A 78 -7.23 -17.89 -1.44
CA THR A 78 -7.11 -18.98 -2.43
C THR A 78 -5.66 -19.29 -2.78
N LYS A 79 -4.75 -18.33 -2.58
CA LYS A 79 -3.35 -18.49 -2.96
C LYS A 79 -2.44 -17.59 -2.13
N VAL A 80 -1.23 -18.07 -1.87
CA VAL A 80 -0.10 -17.25 -1.45
C VAL A 80 1.02 -17.44 -2.46
N GLU A 81 1.57 -16.33 -2.94
CA GLU A 81 2.70 -16.31 -3.86
C GLU A 81 3.95 -15.84 -3.13
N GLN A 82 5.06 -16.56 -3.32
CA GLN A 82 6.35 -16.13 -2.80
C GLN A 82 6.74 -14.76 -3.36
N GLY A 83 7.17 -13.86 -2.48
CA GLY A 83 7.61 -12.51 -2.80
C GLY A 83 9.08 -12.43 -3.20
N ALA A 84 9.48 -11.27 -3.70
CA ALA A 84 10.84 -11.04 -4.21
C ALA A 84 11.94 -11.07 -3.13
N LEU A 85 11.58 -10.87 -1.85
CA LEU A 85 12.51 -10.93 -0.73
C LEU A 85 13.04 -12.36 -0.50
N VAL A 86 12.26 -13.38 -0.86
CA VAL A 86 12.68 -14.77 -0.75
C VAL A 86 13.64 -15.11 -1.90
N ASN A 87 14.92 -15.19 -1.57
CA ASN A 87 15.99 -15.50 -2.50
C ASN A 87 15.93 -16.97 -2.96
N LYS A 88 15.45 -17.20 -4.19
CA LYS A 88 15.38 -18.56 -4.78
C LYS A 88 16.74 -19.26 -4.92
N SER A 89 17.84 -18.51 -4.95
CA SER A 89 19.16 -19.15 -5.02
C SER A 89 19.50 -19.95 -3.76
N ALA A 90 18.84 -19.68 -2.63
CA ALA A 90 18.97 -20.46 -1.40
C ALA A 90 18.62 -21.95 -1.61
N GLU A 91 17.68 -22.26 -2.50
CA GLU A 91 17.28 -23.65 -2.82
C GLU A 91 18.42 -24.46 -3.44
N THR A 92 19.38 -23.80 -4.09
CA THR A 92 20.55 -24.47 -4.67
C THR A 92 21.63 -24.78 -3.62
N ALA A 93 21.69 -23.98 -2.55
CA ALA A 93 22.59 -24.17 -1.43
C ALA A 93 22.01 -25.16 -0.40
N ASP A 94 20.69 -25.20 -0.26
CA ASP A 94 19.98 -26.05 0.70
C ASP A 94 19.42 -27.32 0.05
N LYS A 95 20.07 -28.45 0.31
CA LYS A 95 19.65 -29.74 -0.25
C LYS A 95 18.29 -30.22 0.26
N SER A 96 17.81 -29.71 1.40
CA SER A 96 16.48 -30.06 1.92
C SER A 96 15.36 -29.48 1.06
N ALA A 97 15.63 -28.42 0.28
CA ALA A 97 14.68 -27.78 -0.63
C ALA A 97 14.11 -28.74 -1.70
N ALA A 98 14.72 -29.91 -1.90
CA ALA A 98 14.23 -30.96 -2.80
C ALA A 98 12.98 -31.71 -2.29
N LEU A 99 12.65 -31.57 -0.99
CA LEU A 99 11.47 -32.20 -0.38
C LEU A 99 10.39 -31.14 -0.11
N PRO A 100 10.46 -30.32 0.96
CA PRO A 100 9.69 -29.08 1.01
C PRO A 100 10.46 -27.93 0.35
N PRO A 101 9.78 -27.01 -0.38
CA PRO A 101 10.39 -25.75 -0.77
C PRO A 101 10.74 -24.91 0.47
N LEU A 102 11.69 -23.97 0.35
CA LEU A 102 12.11 -23.16 1.49
C LEU A 102 11.02 -22.18 1.97
N PHE A 103 10.16 -21.72 1.04
CA PHE A 103 8.94 -20.97 1.36
C PHE A 103 7.72 -21.87 1.21
N GLU A 104 6.94 -21.98 2.28
CA GLU A 104 5.70 -22.74 2.32
C GLU A 104 4.55 -21.90 2.85
N SER A 105 3.35 -22.23 2.40
CA SER A 105 2.12 -21.68 2.94
C SER A 105 1.05 -22.76 3.05
N SER A 106 0.23 -22.66 4.09
CA SER A 106 -0.91 -23.57 4.29
C SER A 106 -2.15 -22.76 4.62
N ILE A 107 -3.17 -22.89 3.77
CA ILE A 107 -4.43 -22.15 3.85
C ILE A 107 -5.48 -23.05 4.51
N ASN A 108 -6.07 -22.58 5.61
CA ASN A 108 -7.27 -23.16 6.20
C ASN A 108 -8.44 -22.19 5.98
N SER A 109 -9.15 -22.37 4.86
CA SER A 109 -10.28 -21.50 4.49
C SER A 109 -11.48 -21.65 5.42
N THR A 110 -11.60 -22.78 6.12
CA THR A 110 -12.71 -23.02 7.06
C THR A 110 -12.51 -22.21 8.33
N GLU A 111 -11.32 -22.29 8.91
CA GLU A 111 -10.99 -21.59 10.17
C GLU A 111 -10.56 -20.13 9.96
N GLY A 112 -10.31 -19.71 8.71
CA GLY A 112 -10.00 -18.33 8.40
C GLY A 112 -8.56 -17.96 8.75
N PHE A 113 -7.60 -18.81 8.39
CA PHE A 113 -6.19 -18.44 8.50
C PHE A 113 -5.35 -18.98 7.35
N VAL A 114 -4.20 -18.34 7.14
CA VAL A 114 -3.12 -18.84 6.31
C VAL A 114 -1.82 -18.77 7.12
N SER A 115 -1.12 -19.89 7.20
CA SER A 115 0.21 -19.95 7.83
C SER A 115 1.28 -19.87 6.75
N MET A 116 2.39 -19.23 7.07
CA MET A 116 3.51 -19.00 6.18
C MET A 116 4.79 -19.31 6.93
N ILE A 117 5.66 -20.09 6.29
CA ILE A 117 6.94 -20.49 6.83
C ILE A 117 7.99 -20.24 5.77
N TRP A 118 9.09 -19.63 6.18
CA TRP A 118 10.32 -19.66 5.41
C TRP A 118 11.45 -20.15 6.28
N SER A 119 12.23 -21.10 5.81
CA SER A 119 13.42 -21.56 6.53
C SER A 119 14.46 -22.13 5.59
N THR A 120 15.71 -22.12 6.02
CA THR A 120 16.80 -22.81 5.32
C THR A 120 17.78 -23.44 6.30
N SER A 121 18.35 -24.57 5.92
CA SER A 121 19.43 -25.28 6.61
C SER A 121 20.83 -24.84 6.18
N THR A 122 20.97 -23.87 5.25
CA THR A 122 22.29 -23.34 4.89
C THR A 122 22.85 -22.46 6.00
N ASP A 123 24.11 -22.68 6.35
CA ASP A 123 24.89 -21.85 7.31
C ASP A 123 25.44 -20.57 6.65
N ASP A 124 25.38 -20.48 5.32
CA ASP A 124 25.82 -19.29 4.59
C ASP A 124 24.74 -18.20 4.63
N ALA A 125 24.94 -17.24 5.52
CA ALA A 125 24.02 -16.12 5.76
C ALA A 125 23.80 -15.19 4.55
N SER A 126 24.55 -15.34 3.45
CA SER A 126 24.28 -14.63 2.20
C SER A 126 23.02 -15.13 1.49
N TYR A 127 22.56 -16.34 1.82
CA TYR A 127 21.31 -16.92 1.30
C TYR A 127 20.09 -16.66 2.20
N TRP A 128 20.30 -16.09 3.39
CA TRP A 128 19.24 -15.77 4.34
C TRP A 128 18.40 -14.58 3.87
N LEU A 129 17.23 -14.33 4.48
CA LEU A 129 16.47 -13.11 4.20
C LEU A 129 17.29 -11.90 4.67
N LYS A 130 17.46 -10.92 3.78
CA LYS A 130 18.25 -9.70 4.00
C LYS A 130 17.56 -8.51 3.34
N GLY A 131 17.68 -7.35 3.97
CA GLY A 131 17.08 -6.11 3.49
C GLY A 131 15.56 -6.13 3.57
N ASP A 132 14.94 -5.09 3.04
CA ASP A 132 13.49 -4.91 3.13
C ASP A 132 12.80 -5.32 1.83
N GLY A 133 11.55 -5.77 1.93
CA GLY A 133 10.75 -6.05 0.74
C GLY A 133 9.57 -6.98 0.97
N VAL A 134 8.94 -7.36 -0.15
CA VAL A 134 7.77 -8.24 -0.16
C VAL A 134 8.21 -9.68 0.09
N PHE A 135 7.77 -10.25 1.21
CA PHE A 135 7.98 -11.64 1.59
C PHE A 135 7.03 -12.59 0.86
N CYS A 136 5.75 -12.21 0.75
CA CYS A 136 4.78 -12.92 -0.07
C CYS A 136 3.62 -12.01 -0.49
N THR A 137 2.78 -12.50 -1.40
CA THR A 137 1.51 -11.86 -1.77
C THR A 137 0.36 -12.83 -1.48
N ILE A 138 -0.59 -12.41 -0.65
CA ILE A 138 -1.82 -13.13 -0.35
C ILE A 138 -2.88 -12.72 -1.38
N LYS A 139 -3.53 -13.72 -1.98
CA LYS A 139 -4.63 -13.53 -2.94
C LYS A 139 -5.88 -14.26 -2.50
N GLY A 140 -7.02 -13.64 -2.74
CA GLY A 140 -8.31 -14.20 -2.36
C GLY A 140 -9.47 -13.53 -3.07
N THR A 141 -10.67 -13.83 -2.59
CA THR A 141 -11.93 -13.29 -3.11
C THR A 141 -12.79 -12.77 -1.97
N VAL A 142 -13.47 -11.66 -2.18
CA VAL A 142 -14.49 -11.14 -1.26
C VAL A 142 -15.81 -11.90 -1.50
N ALA A 143 -16.49 -12.31 -0.44
CA ALA A 143 -17.79 -12.96 -0.53
C ALA A 143 -18.78 -12.11 -1.33
N SER A 144 -19.57 -12.72 -2.22
CA SER A 144 -20.53 -12.03 -3.09
C SER A 144 -21.66 -11.33 -2.32
N GLY A 145 -21.96 -11.80 -1.11
CA GLY A 145 -22.93 -11.19 -0.20
C GLY A 145 -22.33 -10.20 0.81
N ALA A 146 -21.04 -9.87 0.70
CA ALA A 146 -20.39 -8.95 1.62
C ALA A 146 -20.99 -7.54 1.50
N THR A 147 -21.21 -6.89 2.64
CA THR A 147 -21.81 -5.56 2.68
C THR A 147 -20.79 -4.49 2.26
N SER A 148 -21.17 -3.60 1.35
CA SER A 148 -20.31 -2.45 0.99
C SER A 148 -19.98 -1.60 2.21
N GLY A 149 -18.72 -1.20 2.34
CA GLY A 149 -18.15 -0.48 3.48
C GLY A 149 -17.67 -1.39 4.61
N ALA A 150 -17.94 -2.71 4.57
CA ALA A 150 -17.38 -3.63 5.56
C ALA A 150 -15.86 -3.68 5.45
N VAL A 151 -15.17 -3.72 6.58
CA VAL A 151 -13.72 -3.89 6.64
C VAL A 151 -13.43 -5.27 7.20
N ALA A 152 -12.72 -6.10 6.42
CA ALA A 152 -12.24 -7.40 6.85
C ALA A 152 -10.76 -7.30 7.20
N ASP A 153 -10.43 -7.44 8.48
CA ASP A 153 -9.06 -7.40 8.96
C ASP A 153 -8.24 -8.62 8.49
N LEU A 154 -6.96 -8.38 8.24
CA LEU A 154 -5.94 -9.40 8.00
C LEU A 154 -4.90 -9.29 9.13
N LYS A 155 -5.03 -10.14 10.15
CA LYS A 155 -4.26 -10.01 11.40
C LYS A 155 -3.09 -10.97 11.43
N ILE A 156 -1.88 -10.43 11.54
CA ILE A 156 -0.66 -11.19 11.78
C ILE A 156 -0.70 -11.73 13.21
N VAL A 157 -0.51 -13.04 13.36
CA VAL A 157 -0.53 -13.74 14.64
C VAL A 157 0.52 -14.87 14.66
N PRO A 158 0.96 -15.32 15.84
CA PRO A 158 1.64 -16.61 15.99
C PRO A 158 0.81 -17.74 15.38
N ILE A 159 1.47 -18.74 14.79
CA ILE A 159 0.77 -19.96 14.36
C ILE A 159 0.17 -20.63 15.59
N ASN A 160 -1.15 -20.85 15.57
CA ASN A 160 -1.88 -21.51 16.65
C ASN A 160 -1.50 -23.00 16.72
N ARG A 161 -0.62 -23.33 17.65
CA ARG A 161 -0.16 -24.69 17.95
C ARG A 161 0.23 -24.77 19.41
N GLU A 162 0.33 -25.99 19.92
CA GLU A 162 0.98 -26.20 21.22
C GLU A 162 2.49 -25.92 21.14
N THR A 163 3.09 -25.46 22.23
CA THR A 163 4.55 -25.23 22.33
C THR A 163 5.36 -26.50 22.07
N TYR A 164 4.86 -27.62 22.58
CA TYR A 164 5.26 -28.99 22.23
C TYR A 164 4.03 -29.90 22.37
N ALA A 165 4.05 -31.06 21.71
CA ALA A 165 2.92 -31.99 21.70
C ALA A 165 2.55 -32.44 23.12
N GLY A 166 1.28 -32.26 23.49
CA GLY A 166 0.75 -32.59 24.80
C GLY A 166 0.99 -31.53 25.88
N SER A 167 1.51 -30.35 25.53
CA SER A 167 1.78 -29.28 26.51
C SER A 167 0.52 -28.58 27.02
N GLY A 168 -0.59 -28.60 26.28
CA GLY A 168 -1.78 -27.79 26.55
C GLY A 168 -1.55 -26.28 26.48
N SER A 169 -0.34 -25.85 26.12
CA SER A 169 0.09 -24.44 26.18
C SER A 169 0.25 -23.88 24.77
N PRO A 170 -0.50 -22.83 24.39
CA PRO A 170 -0.44 -22.27 23.05
C PRO A 170 0.88 -21.56 22.77
N ASN A 171 1.31 -21.58 21.52
CA ASN A 171 2.41 -20.76 21.02
C ASN A 171 1.99 -19.28 21.04
N GLY A 172 2.75 -18.46 21.77
CA GLY A 172 2.53 -17.02 21.89
C GLY A 172 3.43 -16.16 21.02
N ASP A 173 4.42 -16.75 20.33
CA ASP A 173 5.48 -16.02 19.64
C ASP A 173 5.44 -16.27 18.12
N ILE A 174 5.71 -15.22 17.36
CA ILE A 174 6.15 -15.33 15.95
C ILE A 174 7.59 -15.84 15.96
N GLY A 175 7.87 -16.95 15.28
CA GLY A 175 9.22 -17.43 15.10
C GLY A 175 9.93 -16.52 14.10
N CYS A 176 10.97 -15.82 14.53
CA CYS A 176 11.80 -14.99 13.67
C CYS A 176 13.23 -15.02 14.21
N GLY A 177 14.18 -15.42 13.38
CA GLY A 177 15.58 -15.41 13.79
C GLY A 177 16.47 -16.34 12.99
N TYR A 178 17.55 -16.78 13.65
CA TYR A 178 18.57 -17.62 13.04
C TYR A 178 19.25 -18.52 14.07
N GLU A 179 20.00 -19.51 13.61
CA GLU A 179 20.86 -20.32 14.46
C GLU A 179 22.28 -19.73 14.51
N LYS A 180 22.88 -19.72 15.70
CA LYS A 180 24.29 -19.46 15.90
C LYS A 180 24.86 -20.45 16.90
N ASP A 181 25.88 -21.20 16.49
CA ASP A 181 26.59 -22.18 17.32
C ASP A 181 25.66 -23.24 17.96
N GLY A 182 24.71 -23.79 17.19
CA GLY A 182 23.76 -24.79 17.68
C GLY A 182 22.62 -24.23 18.54
N LYS A 183 22.48 -22.89 18.61
CA LYS A 183 21.50 -22.22 19.47
C LYS A 183 20.63 -21.24 18.69
N PRO A 184 19.32 -21.18 18.97
CA PRO A 184 18.45 -20.21 18.34
C PRO A 184 18.73 -18.79 18.88
N VAL A 185 18.89 -17.84 17.98
CA VAL A 185 18.87 -16.40 18.24
C VAL A 185 17.52 -15.88 17.78
N LYS A 186 16.67 -15.48 18.73
CA LYS A 186 15.34 -14.91 18.44
C LYS A 186 15.47 -13.41 18.17
N LEU A 187 14.87 -12.95 17.08
CA LEU A 187 14.68 -11.54 16.77
C LEU A 187 13.30 -11.10 17.26
N ALA A 188 13.20 -9.87 17.75
CA ALA A 188 11.91 -9.30 18.10
C ALA A 188 11.11 -9.01 16.82
N THR A 189 9.78 -9.03 16.93
CA THR A 189 8.90 -8.69 15.81
C THR A 189 7.90 -7.61 16.20
N SER A 190 7.61 -6.71 15.26
CA SER A 190 6.53 -5.74 15.35
C SER A 190 5.59 -5.98 14.17
N VAL A 191 4.28 -5.91 14.42
CA VAL A 191 3.26 -6.26 13.42
C VAL A 191 2.41 -5.05 13.04
N ASP A 192 2.19 -4.85 11.75
CA ASP A 192 1.20 -3.92 11.20
C ASP A 192 0.16 -4.70 10.39
N ASN A 193 -1.08 -4.72 10.88
CA ASN A 193 -2.14 -5.53 10.31
C ASN A 193 -2.72 -4.87 9.05
N GLY A 194 -3.13 -5.72 8.12
CA GLY A 194 -3.75 -5.32 6.87
C GLY A 194 -5.27 -5.38 6.93
N SER A 195 -5.91 -5.05 5.82
CA SER A 195 -7.36 -5.14 5.69
C SER A 195 -7.81 -5.16 4.24
N VAL A 196 -8.97 -5.76 4.00
CA VAL A 196 -9.73 -5.61 2.75
C VAL A 196 -11.00 -4.81 3.05
N THR A 197 -11.14 -3.63 2.46
CA THR A 197 -12.39 -2.88 2.52
C THR A 197 -13.30 -3.28 1.37
N VAL A 198 -14.50 -3.75 1.68
CA VAL A 198 -15.50 -4.16 0.70
C VAL A 198 -16.09 -2.92 0.06
N GLY A 199 -15.98 -2.79 -1.24
CA GLY A 199 -16.55 -1.67 -1.98
C GLY A 199 -15.73 -1.31 -3.20
N LYS A 200 -16.34 -0.50 -4.05
CA LYS A 200 -15.69 0.02 -5.23
C LYS A 200 -14.53 0.92 -4.82
N VAL A 201 -13.39 0.77 -5.49
CA VAL A 201 -12.35 1.80 -5.49
C VAL A 201 -13.00 3.08 -6.02
N VAL A 202 -13.35 4.02 -5.14
CA VAL A 202 -13.59 5.40 -5.55
C VAL A 202 -12.21 5.93 -5.85
N THR A 203 -11.78 5.81 -7.10
CA THR A 203 -10.61 6.51 -7.59
C THR A 203 -10.98 7.99 -7.60
N THR A 204 -10.81 8.69 -6.48
CA THR A 204 -10.40 10.08 -6.58
C THR A 204 -9.04 10.02 -7.24
N THR A 205 -9.01 10.26 -8.54
CA THR A 205 -7.78 10.54 -9.28
C THR A 205 -7.18 11.78 -8.63
N GLU A 206 -6.35 11.60 -7.61
CA GLU A 206 -5.39 12.63 -7.26
C GLU A 206 -4.39 12.62 -8.41
N LYS A 207 -4.65 13.50 -9.38
CA LYS A 207 -3.75 13.75 -10.50
C LYS A 207 -2.39 14.12 -9.90
N PRO A 208 -1.25 13.61 -10.42
CA PRO A 208 0.05 14.04 -9.94
C PRO A 208 0.09 15.57 -9.97
N THR A 209 0.33 16.22 -8.84
CA THR A 209 0.61 17.65 -8.80
C THR A 209 1.87 17.88 -9.62
N GLU A 210 1.69 18.40 -10.82
CA GLU A 210 2.79 18.93 -11.61
C GLU A 210 3.41 20.10 -10.83
N LYS A 211 4.71 20.34 -11.05
CA LYS A 211 5.45 21.43 -10.41
C LYS A 211 4.63 22.73 -10.49
N ILE A 212 4.38 23.38 -9.35
CA ILE A 212 3.64 24.64 -9.29
C ILE A 212 4.41 25.71 -10.09
N VAL A 213 3.75 26.29 -11.10
CA VAL A 213 4.24 27.43 -11.87
C VAL A 213 3.39 28.63 -11.47
N ARG A 214 3.89 29.43 -10.51
CA ARG A 214 3.13 30.55 -9.93
C ARG A 214 2.70 31.54 -11.02
N GLY A 215 1.39 31.79 -11.10
CA GLY A 215 0.76 32.68 -12.07
C GLY A 215 0.22 32.03 -13.34
N ASP A 216 0.61 30.80 -13.69
CA ASP A 216 0.19 30.09 -14.91
C ASP A 216 -1.09 29.28 -14.64
N VAL A 217 -2.22 29.99 -14.54
CA VAL A 217 -3.53 29.46 -14.15
C VAL A 217 -4.12 28.58 -15.23
N ASN A 218 -3.85 28.89 -16.50
CA ASN A 218 -4.38 28.15 -17.64
C ASN A 218 -3.51 26.93 -18.03
N CYS A 219 -2.33 26.78 -17.41
CA CYS A 219 -1.34 25.72 -17.61
C CYS A 219 -0.75 25.69 -19.04
N ASP A 220 -0.58 26.83 -19.69
CA ASP A 220 0.02 26.93 -21.03
C ASP A 220 1.55 27.14 -21.03
N GLY A 221 2.15 27.26 -19.83
CA GLY A 221 3.57 27.44 -19.62
C GLY A 221 4.04 28.89 -19.65
N THR A 222 3.11 29.85 -19.81
CA THR A 222 3.40 31.28 -19.77
C THR A 222 2.48 31.99 -18.77
N VAL A 223 2.98 33.06 -18.15
CA VAL A 223 2.16 33.91 -17.27
C VAL A 223 1.75 35.14 -18.07
N ASP A 224 0.45 35.28 -18.34
CA ASP A 224 -0.11 36.41 -19.08
C ASP A 224 -1.51 36.84 -18.59
N MET A 225 -2.17 37.72 -19.34
CA MET A 225 -3.48 38.25 -18.93
C MET A 225 -4.58 37.20 -18.99
N GLY A 226 -4.42 36.14 -19.79
CA GLY A 226 -5.32 35.00 -19.87
C GLY A 226 -5.46 34.28 -18.53
N ASP A 227 -4.39 34.22 -17.74
CA ASP A 227 -4.40 33.63 -16.40
C ASP A 227 -5.29 34.43 -15.44
N ALA A 228 -5.05 35.74 -15.35
CA ALA A 228 -5.86 36.63 -14.52
C ALA A 228 -7.34 36.63 -14.95
N VAL A 229 -7.60 36.58 -16.25
CA VAL A 229 -8.96 36.50 -16.79
C VAL A 229 -9.61 35.17 -16.43
N LEU A 230 -8.90 34.05 -16.50
CA LEU A 230 -9.43 32.73 -16.14
C LEU A 230 -9.79 32.65 -14.65
N ILE A 231 -8.96 33.24 -13.76
CA ILE A 231 -9.31 33.39 -12.34
C ILE A 231 -10.65 34.13 -12.21
N MET A 232 -10.76 35.33 -12.79
CA MET A 232 -11.97 36.15 -12.68
C MET A 232 -13.20 35.45 -13.27
N GLN A 233 -13.05 34.77 -14.40
CA GLN A 233 -14.12 34.02 -15.04
C GLN A 233 -14.56 32.80 -14.22
N SER A 234 -13.62 32.09 -13.60
CA SER A 234 -13.92 30.93 -12.75
C SER A 234 -14.70 31.32 -11.49
N LEU A 235 -14.43 32.51 -10.94
CA LEU A 235 -15.13 33.06 -9.77
C LEU A 235 -16.50 33.63 -10.14
N ALA A 236 -16.60 34.37 -11.25
CA ALA A 236 -17.83 35.02 -11.66
C ALA A 236 -18.83 34.07 -12.33
N ASN A 237 -18.35 33.03 -13.02
CA ASN A 237 -19.18 32.05 -13.72
C ASN A 237 -18.63 30.61 -13.55
N PRO A 238 -18.67 30.06 -12.33
CA PRO A 238 -18.09 28.76 -12.01
C PRO A 238 -18.74 27.59 -12.77
N ASN A 239 -20.02 27.71 -13.14
CA ASN A 239 -20.69 26.68 -13.95
C ASN A 239 -20.09 26.54 -15.35
N LYS A 240 -19.45 27.60 -15.87
CA LYS A 240 -18.80 27.59 -17.17
C LYS A 240 -17.28 27.41 -17.06
N TYR A 241 -16.64 28.11 -16.14
CA TYR A 241 -15.17 28.21 -16.06
C TYR A 241 -14.57 27.72 -14.73
N GLY A 242 -15.39 27.24 -13.79
CA GLY A 242 -14.93 26.62 -12.55
C GLY A 242 -14.40 25.19 -12.77
N LEU A 243 -14.00 24.50 -11.70
CA LEU A 243 -13.39 23.15 -11.79
C LEU A 243 -14.24 22.11 -12.53
N ASN A 244 -15.57 22.26 -12.47
CA ASN A 244 -16.53 21.40 -13.14
C ASN A 244 -17.28 22.16 -14.26
N GLY A 245 -16.62 23.17 -14.84
CA GLY A 245 -17.20 24.07 -15.82
C GLY A 245 -17.52 23.38 -17.15
N SER A 246 -18.50 23.90 -17.88
CA SER A 246 -18.86 23.35 -19.20
C SER A 246 -17.89 23.72 -20.33
N ASP A 247 -17.03 24.73 -20.15
CA ASP A 247 -16.09 25.21 -21.18
C ASP A 247 -14.82 24.37 -21.22
N SER A 248 -14.31 24.02 -22.41
CA SER A 248 -13.11 23.16 -22.52
C SER A 248 -11.84 23.79 -21.95
N LYS A 249 -11.82 25.10 -21.72
CA LYS A 249 -10.73 25.84 -21.07
C LYS A 249 -11.07 26.30 -19.65
N HIS A 250 -12.01 25.64 -18.97
CA HIS A 250 -12.31 25.91 -17.57
C HIS A 250 -11.07 25.69 -16.68
N ILE A 251 -11.03 26.32 -15.50
CA ILE A 251 -9.90 26.19 -14.57
C ILE A 251 -9.73 24.74 -14.12
N THR A 252 -8.49 24.29 -14.00
CA THR A 252 -8.15 22.94 -13.51
C THR A 252 -7.70 22.98 -12.04
N GLU A 253 -7.54 21.81 -11.40
CA GLU A 253 -6.96 21.75 -10.05
C GLU A 253 -5.52 22.29 -10.02
N GLN A 254 -4.72 21.96 -11.03
CA GLN A 254 -3.36 22.52 -11.17
C GLN A 254 -3.42 24.04 -11.39
N GLY A 255 -4.35 24.52 -12.21
CA GLY A 255 -4.55 25.95 -12.44
C GLY A 255 -4.92 26.71 -11.16
N LYS A 256 -5.70 26.09 -10.27
CA LYS A 256 -5.95 26.65 -8.93
C LYS A 256 -4.69 26.75 -8.08
N LEU A 257 -3.83 25.73 -8.09
CA LEU A 257 -2.56 25.75 -7.34
C LEU A 257 -1.58 26.78 -7.90
N ASN A 258 -1.49 26.89 -9.22
CA ASN A 258 -0.66 27.88 -9.91
C ASN A 258 -1.17 29.31 -9.66
N GLY A 259 -2.48 29.48 -9.58
CA GLY A 259 -3.15 30.76 -9.43
C GLY A 259 -3.28 31.30 -8.01
N ASP A 260 -3.11 30.48 -6.97
CA ASP A 260 -3.18 30.89 -5.55
C ASP A 260 -1.88 31.58 -5.14
N VAL A 261 -1.68 32.81 -5.63
CA VAL A 261 -0.46 33.60 -5.49
C VAL A 261 -0.57 34.66 -4.40
N ASP A 262 -1.77 35.01 -3.95
CA ASP A 262 -2.02 35.92 -2.84
C ASP A 262 -1.99 35.17 -1.50
N GLU A 263 -0.82 35.12 -0.87
CA GLU A 263 -0.61 34.40 0.39
C GLU A 263 -1.36 34.99 1.60
N GLU A 264 -1.99 36.17 1.46
CA GLU A 264 -2.84 36.75 2.51
C GLU A 264 -4.15 35.97 2.70
N VAL A 265 -4.67 35.35 1.62
CA VAL A 265 -5.93 34.61 1.64
C VAL A 265 -5.75 33.27 0.96
N LYS A 266 -5.92 32.17 1.72
CA LYS A 266 -5.81 30.82 1.15
C LYS A 266 -6.90 30.55 0.12
N GLY A 267 -6.50 30.21 -1.09
CA GLY A 267 -7.35 29.78 -2.18
C GLY A 267 -7.71 30.92 -3.13
N LEU A 268 -8.00 30.56 -4.37
CA LEU A 268 -8.19 31.49 -5.48
C LEU A 268 -9.26 32.58 -5.21
N THR A 269 -8.84 33.84 -5.29
CA THR A 269 -9.64 35.06 -5.13
C THR A 269 -9.41 36.05 -6.28
N SER A 270 -10.12 37.18 -6.26
CA SER A 270 -9.85 38.27 -7.21
C SER A 270 -8.51 38.98 -6.96
N ASN A 271 -7.94 38.86 -5.76
CA ASN A 271 -6.64 39.46 -5.45
C ASN A 271 -5.48 38.71 -6.12
N ASP A 272 -5.62 37.40 -6.31
CA ASP A 272 -4.67 36.61 -7.09
C ASP A 272 -4.56 37.12 -8.53
N ALA A 273 -5.71 37.35 -9.16
CA ALA A 273 -5.77 37.93 -10.49
C ALA A 273 -5.14 39.34 -10.53
N LEU A 274 -5.36 40.14 -9.48
CA LEU A 274 -4.73 41.46 -9.34
C LEU A 274 -3.21 41.36 -9.16
N LYS A 275 -2.72 40.36 -8.43
CA LYS A 275 -1.28 40.13 -8.21
C LYS A 275 -0.58 39.71 -9.51
N ILE A 276 -1.20 38.82 -10.29
CA ILE A 276 -0.76 38.49 -11.66
C ILE A 276 -0.70 39.74 -12.53
N GLN A 277 -1.76 40.57 -12.54
CA GLN A 277 -1.76 41.83 -13.31
C GLN A 277 -0.63 42.79 -12.88
N LYS A 278 -0.39 42.95 -11.58
CA LYS A 278 0.72 43.78 -11.06
C LYS A 278 2.09 43.25 -11.49
N TYR A 279 2.26 41.93 -11.50
CA TYR A 279 3.49 41.28 -11.98
C TYR A 279 3.72 41.52 -13.47
N LEU A 280 2.70 41.36 -14.31
CA LEU A 280 2.78 41.64 -15.75
C LEU A 280 3.10 43.12 -16.05
N LEU A 281 2.61 44.03 -15.21
CA LEU A 281 2.92 45.47 -15.27
C LEU A 281 4.27 45.83 -14.66
N LYS A 282 5.03 44.86 -14.12
CA LYS A 282 6.32 45.05 -13.43
C LYS A 282 6.25 45.97 -12.21
N LEU A 283 5.07 46.06 -11.58
CA LEU A 283 4.88 46.78 -10.32
C LEU A 283 5.37 45.96 -9.11
N ILE A 284 5.46 44.64 -9.28
CA ILE A 284 6.08 43.69 -8.36
C ILE A 284 7.03 42.78 -9.15
N SER A 285 8.05 42.25 -8.50
CA SER A 285 9.09 41.42 -9.14
C SER A 285 8.84 39.92 -9.03
N GLU A 286 7.89 39.50 -8.20
CA GLU A 286 7.60 38.09 -7.91
C GLU A 286 6.11 37.87 -7.64
N LEU A 287 5.67 36.63 -7.83
CA LEU A 287 4.31 36.14 -7.56
C LEU A 287 4.32 35.28 -6.32
#